data_AF-A0A967WZE0-F1
#
_entry.id   AF-A0A967WZE0-F1
#
_cell.length_a   1.000
_cell.length_b   1.000
_cell.length_c   1.000
_cell.angle_alpha   90.00
_cell.angle_beta   90.00
_cell.angle_gamma   90.00
#
_symmetry.space_group_name_H-M   'P 1'
#
loop_
_entity.id
_entity.type
_entity.pdbx_description
1 polymer ?
#
loop_
_entity_poly.entity_id
_entity_poly.type
_entity_poly.pdbx_seq_one_letter_code
_entity_poly.pdbx_strand_id
1 'polypeptide(L)'
;MKFTGERVIPGQVDPDLLNEHLARYHFAKQFVRGKRVLDAACGSGYGSAMLAETADSVIGTDISKDAVGYARSNYADAAAAGAEIEFFVGDCLALPLDDHSVDIAVAFEIVEHIKDATGFLRELRRVLRPDGLLILSTPNRLYYTEDRGEVNPFHEKEYTFAEL
;
A
#
# COMPACT_ATOMS: atom_id res chain seq x y z
N MET A 1 13.56 11.51 -4.74
CA MET A 1 12.22 12.13 -4.86
C MET A 1 12.11 13.24 -3.83
N LYS A 2 11.44 14.36 -4.12
CA LYS A 2 11.15 15.41 -3.14
C LYS A 2 9.76 15.16 -2.54
N PHE A 3 9.60 15.33 -1.22
CA PHE A 3 8.29 15.24 -0.59
C PHE A 3 7.34 16.33 -1.12
N THR A 4 6.14 15.92 -1.55
CA THR A 4 5.09 16.79 -2.11
C THR A 4 3.87 16.94 -1.20
N GLY A 5 3.83 16.24 -0.07
CA GLY A 5 2.62 16.11 0.76
C GLY A 5 1.79 14.87 0.47
N GLU A 6 1.93 14.27 -0.73
CA GLU A 6 1.09 13.16 -1.20
C GLU A 6 1.59 11.78 -0.74
N ARG A 7 2.90 11.60 -0.57
CA ARG A 7 3.51 10.29 -0.26
C ARG A 7 4.44 10.38 0.93
N VAL A 8 4.33 9.44 1.86
CA VAL A 8 5.27 9.32 2.98
C VAL A 8 6.64 8.90 2.47
N ILE A 9 7.68 9.64 2.88
CA ILE A 9 9.09 9.31 2.66
C ILE A 9 9.77 9.32 4.04
N PRO A 10 10.31 8.19 4.53
CA PRO A 10 10.98 8.14 5.82
C PRO A 10 12.07 9.22 5.94
N GLY A 11 12.06 9.95 7.07
CA GLY A 11 13.01 11.04 7.34
C GLY A 11 12.70 12.38 6.66
N GLN A 12 11.63 12.49 5.86
CA GLN A 12 11.20 13.75 5.23
C GLN A 12 9.77 14.18 5.61
N VAL A 13 9.11 13.45 6.50
CA VAL A 13 7.74 13.73 6.96
C VAL A 13 7.71 13.91 8.47
N ASP A 14 6.57 14.39 8.98
CA ASP A 14 6.30 14.43 10.41
C ASP A 14 6.44 13.01 11.03
N PRO A 15 7.13 12.85 12.18
CA PRO A 15 7.31 11.55 12.81
C PRO A 15 6.01 10.84 13.17
N ASP A 16 4.96 11.57 13.56
CA ASP A 16 3.68 10.96 13.94
C ASP A 16 2.98 10.38 12.71
N LEU A 17 2.99 11.12 11.60
CA LEU A 17 2.50 10.60 10.31
C LEU A 17 3.26 9.34 9.89
N LEU A 18 4.59 9.35 10.01
CA LEU A 18 5.39 8.16 9.72
C LEU A 18 5.01 6.99 10.63
N ASN A 19 4.87 7.22 11.93
CA ASN A 19 4.51 6.19 12.91
C ASN A 19 3.15 5.56 12.62
N GLU A 20 2.15 6.36 12.24
CA GLU A 20 0.83 5.86 11.82
C GLU A 20 0.94 4.91 10.63
N HIS A 21 1.76 5.24 9.63
CA HIS A 21 1.97 4.37 8.48
C HIS A 21 2.75 3.10 8.85
N LEU A 22 3.83 3.23 9.64
CA LEU A 22 4.61 2.08 10.11
C LEU A 22 3.74 1.09 10.91
N ALA A 23 2.82 1.59 11.74
CA ALA A 23 1.90 0.75 12.51
C ALA A 23 1.03 -0.16 11.61
N ARG A 24 0.53 0.36 10.48
CA ARG A 24 -0.25 -0.42 9.50
C ARG A 24 0.58 -1.56 8.89
N TYR A 25 1.81 -1.27 8.48
CA TYR A 25 2.72 -2.30 7.95
C TYR A 25 3.15 -3.32 9.02
N HIS A 26 3.37 -2.88 10.27
CA HIS A 26 3.61 -3.80 11.38
C HIS A 26 2.44 -4.74 11.64
N PHE A 27 1.20 -4.26 11.54
CA PHE A 27 0.01 -5.09 11.60
C PHE A 27 -0.03 -6.11 10.44
N ALA A 28 0.15 -5.67 9.20
CA ALA A 28 0.15 -6.56 8.03
C ALA A 28 1.25 -7.65 8.09
N LYS A 29 2.43 -7.36 8.65
CA LYS A 29 3.53 -8.33 8.79
C LYS A 29 3.15 -9.61 9.53
N GLN A 30 2.12 -9.58 10.35
CA GLN A 30 1.62 -10.76 11.08
C GLN A 30 1.06 -11.84 10.13
N PHE A 31 0.66 -11.46 8.91
CA PHE A 31 -0.05 -12.31 7.96
C PHE A 31 0.81 -12.76 6.77
N VAL A 32 1.95 -12.11 6.51
CA VAL A 32 2.69 -12.27 5.25
C VAL A 32 3.77 -13.36 5.28
N ARG A 33 4.00 -14.03 6.41
CA ARG A 33 5.10 -14.99 6.53
C ARG A 33 5.03 -16.09 5.46
N GLY A 34 6.07 -16.19 4.64
CA GLY A 34 6.16 -17.19 3.56
C GLY A 34 5.05 -17.04 2.50
N LYS A 35 4.53 -15.82 2.30
CA LYS A 35 3.50 -15.49 1.32
C LYS A 35 4.07 -14.66 0.18
N ARG A 36 3.41 -14.75 -0.98
CA ARG A 36 3.60 -13.80 -2.08
C ARG A 36 2.64 -12.63 -1.91
N VAL A 37 3.19 -11.43 -1.73
CA VAL A 37 2.45 -10.24 -1.31
C VAL A 37 2.43 -9.19 -2.41
N LEU A 38 1.28 -8.60 -2.67
CA LEU A 38 1.14 -7.34 -3.40
C LEU A 38 1.06 -6.18 -2.40
N ASP A 39 1.88 -5.16 -2.59
CA ASP A 39 1.77 -3.85 -1.95
C ASP A 39 1.27 -2.84 -3.01
N ALA A 40 -0.05 -2.61 -3.00
CA ALA A 40 -0.75 -1.77 -3.98
C ALA A 40 -0.68 -0.29 -3.58
N ALA A 41 -0.21 0.55 -4.49
CA ALA A 41 0.18 1.95 -4.22
C ALA A 41 1.27 2.06 -3.14
N CYS A 42 2.37 1.33 -3.33
CA CYS A 42 3.47 1.19 -2.36
C CYS A 42 4.22 2.50 -2.05
N GLY A 43 3.98 3.57 -2.80
CA GLY A 43 4.61 4.87 -2.60
C GLY A 43 6.13 4.78 -2.67
N SER A 44 6.80 5.23 -1.62
CA SER A 44 8.27 5.24 -1.58
C SER A 44 8.89 3.86 -1.28
N GLY A 45 8.09 2.81 -1.06
CA GLY A 45 8.56 1.42 -0.96
C GLY A 45 9.04 0.93 0.41
N TYR A 46 9.05 1.77 1.45
CA TYR A 46 9.48 1.35 2.79
C TYR A 46 8.59 0.25 3.37
N GLY A 47 7.29 0.32 3.10
CA GLY A 47 6.32 -0.69 3.52
C GLY A 47 6.57 -2.04 2.87
N SER A 48 6.85 -2.06 1.56
CA SER A 48 7.23 -3.27 0.83
C SER A 48 8.47 -3.92 1.44
N ALA A 49 9.49 -3.13 1.79
CA ALA A 49 10.69 -3.63 2.48
C ALA A 49 10.38 -4.23 3.86
N MET A 50 9.49 -3.60 4.64
CA MET A 50 9.04 -4.14 5.92
C MET A 50 8.31 -5.47 5.78
N LEU A 51 7.44 -5.62 4.78
CA LEU A 51 6.71 -6.86 4.51
C LEU A 51 7.68 -7.99 4.10
N ALA A 52 8.68 -7.66 3.29
CA ALA A 52 9.68 -8.58 2.78
C ALA A 52 10.58 -9.19 3.88
N GLU A 53 10.64 -8.63 5.08
CA GLU A 53 11.38 -9.23 6.19
C GLU A 53 10.88 -10.63 6.57
N THR A 54 9.62 -10.97 6.24
CA THR A 54 9.06 -12.30 6.54
C THR A 54 8.29 -12.92 5.38
N ALA A 55 7.91 -12.14 4.37
CA ALA A 55 7.30 -12.64 3.15
C ALA A 55 8.26 -13.51 2.32
N ASP A 56 7.71 -14.32 1.42
CA ASP A 56 8.49 -15.06 0.43
C ASP A 56 8.87 -14.13 -0.73
N SER A 57 7.93 -13.30 -1.17
CA SER A 57 8.16 -12.24 -2.16
C SER A 57 7.17 -11.08 -1.98
N VAL A 58 7.60 -9.88 -2.35
CA VAL A 58 6.79 -8.66 -2.33
C VAL A 58 6.85 -7.96 -3.68
N ILE A 59 5.68 -7.66 -4.23
CA ILE A 59 5.49 -6.88 -5.44
C ILE A 59 4.93 -5.52 -5.03
N GLY A 60 5.73 -4.47 -5.12
CA GLY A 60 5.28 -3.09 -4.93
C GLY A 60 4.82 -2.47 -6.25
N THR A 61 3.62 -1.87 -6.27
CA THR A 61 3.12 -1.17 -7.45
C THR A 61 2.74 0.26 -7.11
N ASP A 62 3.08 1.22 -7.98
CA ASP A 62 2.63 2.61 -7.87
C ASP A 62 2.48 3.22 -9.27
N ILE A 63 1.52 4.13 -9.44
CA ILE A 63 1.30 4.81 -10.73
C ILE A 63 2.44 5.79 -11.04
N SER A 64 3.13 6.29 -10.01
CA SER A 64 4.22 7.25 -10.13
C SER A 64 5.54 6.57 -10.47
N LYS A 65 6.05 6.86 -11.67
CA LYS A 65 7.38 6.42 -12.12
C LYS A 65 8.50 6.87 -11.19
N ASP A 66 8.38 8.07 -10.62
CA ASP A 66 9.40 8.63 -9.72
C ASP A 66 9.40 7.92 -8.36
N ALA A 67 8.21 7.55 -7.85
CA ALA A 67 8.07 6.80 -6.62
C ALA A 67 8.64 5.39 -6.78
N VAL A 68 8.30 4.69 -7.87
CA VAL A 68 8.87 3.38 -8.22
C VAL A 68 10.39 3.46 -8.40
N GLY A 69 10.88 4.49 -9.08
CA GLY A 69 12.32 4.71 -9.24
C GLY A 69 13.03 4.87 -7.90
N TYR A 70 12.46 5.68 -7.00
CA TYR A 70 12.96 5.84 -5.64
C TYR A 70 12.92 4.52 -4.86
N ALA A 71 11.81 3.79 -4.89
CA ALA A 71 11.63 2.53 -4.19
C ALA A 71 12.69 1.49 -4.62
N ARG A 72 12.90 1.33 -5.93
CA ARG A 72 13.94 0.45 -6.48
C ARG A 72 15.33 0.82 -5.97
N SER A 73 15.70 2.10 -6.04
CA SER A 73 17.04 2.55 -5.63
C SER A 73 17.33 2.40 -4.14
N ASN A 74 16.31 2.36 -3.28
CA ASN A 74 16.49 2.32 -1.83
C ASN A 74 16.17 0.96 -1.21
N TYR A 75 15.34 0.13 -1.86
CA TYR A 75 14.76 -1.05 -1.23
C TYR A 75 14.80 -2.34 -2.05
N ALA A 76 15.21 -2.31 -3.34
CA ALA A 76 15.26 -3.55 -4.13
C ALA A 76 16.19 -4.61 -3.52
N ASP A 77 17.28 -4.18 -2.90
CA ASP A 77 18.26 -5.05 -2.22
C ASP A 77 18.02 -5.15 -0.70
N ALA A 78 16.93 -4.57 -0.17
CA ALA A 78 16.68 -4.48 1.27
C ALA A 78 16.05 -5.76 1.86
N ALA A 79 15.77 -6.77 1.03
CA ALA A 79 15.16 -8.00 1.49
C ALA A 79 16.06 -8.73 2.49
N ALA A 80 15.60 -8.84 3.74
CA ALA A 80 16.27 -9.68 4.72
C ALA A 80 16.05 -11.15 4.36
N ALA A 81 17.12 -11.96 4.46
CA ALA A 81 17.05 -13.43 4.46
C ALA A 81 16.34 -14.11 3.25
N GLY A 82 16.47 -13.54 2.04
CA GLY A 82 16.17 -14.25 0.79
C GLY A 82 14.78 -14.04 0.19
N ALA A 83 13.99 -13.09 0.71
CA ALA A 83 12.76 -12.67 0.03
C ALA A 83 13.08 -11.88 -1.26
N GLU A 84 12.24 -11.98 -2.28
CA GLU A 84 12.36 -11.16 -3.49
C GLU A 84 11.49 -9.90 -3.37
N ILE A 85 12.04 -8.72 -3.70
CA ILE A 85 11.27 -7.47 -3.78
C ILE A 85 11.35 -6.93 -5.19
N GLU A 86 10.19 -6.77 -5.83
CA GLU A 86 10.10 -6.17 -7.15
C GLU A 86 9.15 -4.97 -7.11
N PHE A 87 9.53 -3.90 -7.79
CA PHE A 87 8.71 -2.70 -7.90
C PHE A 87 8.33 -2.45 -9.36
N PHE A 88 7.07 -2.12 -9.63
CA PHE A 88 6.58 -1.85 -10.98
C PHE A 88 5.73 -0.59 -11.04
N VAL A 89 5.77 0.07 -12.19
CA VAL A 89 4.84 1.15 -12.50
C VAL A 89 3.54 0.50 -12.97
N GLY A 90 2.44 0.78 -12.28
CA GLY A 90 1.15 0.15 -12.58
C GLY A 90 -0.03 0.94 -12.02
N ASP A 91 -1.15 0.84 -12.71
CA ASP A 91 -2.43 1.35 -12.23
C ASP A 91 -3.11 0.27 -11.37
N CYS A 92 -3.56 0.64 -10.18
CA CYS A 92 -4.27 -0.27 -9.29
C CYS A 92 -5.64 -0.71 -9.83
N LEU A 93 -6.18 -0.02 -10.84
CA LEU A 93 -7.38 -0.43 -11.58
C LEU A 93 -7.08 -1.46 -12.70
N ALA A 94 -5.82 -1.67 -13.04
CA ALA A 94 -5.37 -2.60 -14.08
C ALA A 94 -3.95 -3.10 -13.78
N LEU A 95 -3.84 -3.93 -12.74
CA LEU A 95 -2.57 -4.45 -12.25
C LEU A 95 -1.93 -5.37 -13.30
N PRO A 96 -0.62 -5.22 -13.57
CA PRO A 96 0.09 -6.07 -14.52
C PRO A 96 0.45 -7.43 -13.90
N LEU A 97 -0.53 -8.09 -13.30
CA LEU A 97 -0.41 -9.37 -12.60
C LEU A 97 -1.47 -10.35 -13.09
N ASP A 98 -1.12 -11.63 -13.11
CA ASP A 98 -2.05 -12.70 -13.46
C ASP A 98 -3.15 -12.85 -12.39
N ASP A 99 -4.26 -13.44 -12.79
CA ASP A 99 -5.33 -13.83 -11.87
C ASP A 99 -4.80 -14.81 -10.82
N HIS A 100 -5.27 -14.69 -9.58
CA HIS A 100 -4.94 -15.62 -8.49
C HIS A 100 -3.43 -15.84 -8.25
N SER A 101 -2.64 -14.80 -8.47
CA SER A 101 -1.18 -14.85 -8.44
C SER A 101 -0.57 -14.48 -7.10
N VAL A 102 -1.30 -13.79 -6.22
CA VAL A 102 -0.81 -13.36 -4.89
C VAL A 102 -1.66 -13.95 -3.75
N ASP A 103 -1.01 -14.20 -2.61
CA ASP A 103 -1.67 -14.71 -1.40
C ASP A 103 -2.28 -13.58 -0.57
N ILE A 104 -1.56 -12.46 -0.49
CA ILE A 104 -1.94 -11.29 0.32
C ILE A 104 -1.86 -10.05 -0.57
N ALA A 105 -2.85 -9.18 -0.46
CA ALA A 105 -2.80 -7.83 -1.02
C ALA A 105 -2.90 -6.83 0.12
N VAL A 106 -1.95 -5.90 0.17
CA VAL A 106 -1.92 -4.76 1.10
C VAL A 106 -2.25 -3.51 0.29
N ALA A 107 -3.19 -2.70 0.79
CA ALA A 107 -3.63 -1.46 0.17
C ALA A 107 -3.90 -0.40 1.24
N PHE A 108 -2.90 0.42 1.54
CA PHE A 108 -2.98 1.39 2.64
C PHE A 108 -3.09 2.81 2.14
N GLU A 109 -4.06 3.55 2.68
CA GLU A 109 -4.31 4.96 2.40
C GLU A 109 -4.37 5.27 0.90
N ILE A 110 -5.14 4.46 0.18
CA ILE A 110 -5.28 4.57 -1.29
C ILE A 110 -6.73 4.56 -1.76
N VAL A 111 -7.62 3.79 -1.12
CA VAL A 111 -8.99 3.63 -1.62
C VAL A 111 -9.79 4.94 -1.60
N GLU A 112 -9.45 5.86 -0.69
CA GLU A 112 -9.98 7.20 -0.61
C GLU A 112 -9.53 8.11 -1.75
N HIS A 113 -8.42 7.79 -2.41
CA HIS A 113 -7.92 8.50 -3.57
C HIS A 113 -8.47 7.95 -4.89
N ILE A 114 -9.13 6.79 -4.87
CA ILE A 114 -9.62 6.11 -6.07
C ILE A 114 -11.09 6.43 -6.32
N LYS A 115 -11.37 7.07 -7.47
CA LYS A 115 -12.72 7.40 -7.90
C LYS A 115 -13.61 6.16 -8.15
N ASP A 116 -13.05 5.09 -8.72
CA ASP A 116 -13.75 3.80 -8.90
C ASP A 116 -13.26 2.76 -7.87
N ALA A 117 -13.62 2.97 -6.61
CA ALA A 117 -13.24 2.06 -5.53
C ALA A 117 -13.77 0.62 -5.76
N THR A 118 -14.92 0.46 -6.42
CA THR A 118 -15.45 -0.87 -6.76
C THR A 118 -14.59 -1.58 -7.80
N GLY A 119 -14.16 -0.85 -8.83
CA GLY A 119 -13.20 -1.34 -9.83
C GLY A 119 -11.87 -1.75 -9.18
N PHE A 120 -11.35 -0.93 -8.27
CA PHE A 120 -10.13 -1.23 -7.52
C PHE A 120 -10.26 -2.50 -6.67
N LEU A 121 -11.33 -2.64 -5.88
CA LEU A 121 -11.56 -3.85 -5.08
C LEU A 121 -11.76 -5.09 -5.96
N ARG A 122 -12.41 -4.95 -7.13
CA ARG A 122 -12.54 -6.03 -8.10
C ARG A 122 -11.18 -6.46 -8.65
N GLU A 123 -10.30 -5.51 -8.94
CA GLU A 123 -8.97 -5.78 -9.46
C GLU A 123 -8.07 -6.46 -8.42
N LEU A 124 -8.11 -6.00 -7.16
CA LEU A 124 -7.46 -6.69 -6.05
C LEU A 124 -8.00 -8.12 -5.88
N ARG A 125 -9.32 -8.31 -5.98
CA ARG A 125 -9.94 -9.64 -5.92
C ARG A 125 -9.52 -10.56 -7.06
N ARG A 126 -9.28 -10.01 -8.26
CA ARG A 126 -8.82 -10.76 -9.44
C ARG A 126 -7.43 -11.35 -9.20
N VAL A 127 -6.48 -10.53 -8.75
CA VAL A 127 -5.09 -10.97 -8.53
C VAL A 127 -4.93 -11.84 -7.27
N LEU A 128 -5.80 -11.68 -6.27
CA LEU A 128 -5.82 -12.52 -5.08
C LEU A 128 -6.23 -13.96 -5.41
N ARG A 129 -5.53 -14.93 -4.81
CA ARG A 129 -5.95 -16.33 -4.78
C ARG A 129 -7.34 -16.47 -4.15
N PRO A 130 -8.09 -17.57 -4.43
CA PRO A 130 -9.42 -17.79 -3.86
C PRO A 130 -9.48 -17.65 -2.33
N ASP A 131 -8.45 -18.14 -1.63
CA ASP A 131 -8.31 -18.05 -0.16
C ASP A 131 -7.36 -16.91 0.27
N GLY A 132 -7.11 -15.96 -0.64
CA GLY A 132 -6.23 -14.83 -0.39
C GLY A 132 -6.84 -13.79 0.54
N LEU A 133 -5.98 -13.00 1.18
CA LEU A 133 -6.38 -11.97 2.14
C LEU A 133 -6.10 -10.56 1.58
N LEU A 134 -7.11 -9.70 1.64
CA LEU A 134 -6.92 -8.25 1.48
C LEU A 134 -6.76 -7.60 2.86
N ILE A 135 -5.71 -6.81 3.04
CA ILE A 135 -5.49 -5.95 4.19
C ILE A 135 -5.51 -4.50 3.70
N LEU A 136 -6.52 -3.74 4.14
CA LEU A 136 -6.79 -2.39 3.68
C LEU A 136 -6.81 -1.42 4.87
N SER A 137 -6.37 -0.17 4.64
CA SER A 137 -6.68 0.95 5.52
C SER A 137 -7.08 2.19 4.73
N THR A 138 -7.85 3.05 5.38
CA THR A 138 -8.28 4.35 4.88
C THR A 138 -8.59 5.25 6.09
N PRO A 139 -8.51 6.57 5.97
CA PRO A 139 -8.91 7.50 7.01
C PRO A 139 -10.36 7.26 7.44
N ASN A 140 -10.57 7.16 8.75
CA ASN A 140 -11.91 7.11 9.31
C ASN A 140 -12.54 8.50 9.27
N ARG A 141 -13.55 8.68 8.41
CA ARG A 141 -14.22 9.97 8.18
C ARG A 141 -14.71 10.63 9.47
N LEU A 142 -15.24 9.85 10.41
CA LEU A 142 -15.77 10.38 11.67
C LEU A 142 -14.66 11.05 12.50
N TYR A 143 -13.45 10.49 12.46
CA TYR A 143 -12.34 10.98 13.25
C TYR A 143 -11.53 12.09 12.54
N TYR A 144 -11.23 11.93 11.26
CA TYR A 144 -10.38 12.88 10.53
C TYR A 144 -11.18 14.08 10.01
N THR A 145 -12.22 13.85 9.23
CA THR A 145 -13.02 14.95 8.68
C THR A 145 -13.95 15.55 9.72
N GLU A 146 -14.75 14.73 10.41
CA GLU A 146 -15.85 15.25 11.24
C GLU A 146 -15.36 15.79 12.60
N ASP A 147 -14.51 15.05 13.32
CA ASP A 147 -14.01 15.48 14.63
C ASP A 147 -12.87 16.51 14.54
N ARG A 148 -11.95 16.37 13.57
CA ARG A 148 -10.76 17.24 13.45
C ARG A 148 -10.91 18.36 12.41
N GLY A 149 -11.93 18.30 11.55
CA GLY A 149 -12.12 19.27 10.47
C GLY A 149 -11.03 19.21 9.39
N GLU A 150 -10.30 18.10 9.31
CA GLU A 150 -9.20 17.94 8.36
C GLU A 150 -9.76 17.53 7.00
N VAL A 151 -9.63 18.42 6.01
CA VAL A 151 -10.03 18.14 4.63
C VAL A 151 -8.76 17.95 3.81
N ASN A 152 -8.53 16.71 3.34
CA ASN A 152 -7.45 16.43 2.40
C ASN A 152 -7.94 16.62 0.95
N PRO A 153 -7.38 17.57 0.17
CA PRO A 153 -7.80 17.82 -1.20
C PRO A 153 -7.51 16.66 -2.17
N PHE A 154 -6.75 15.66 -1.75
CA PHE A 154 -6.43 14.48 -2.55
C PHE A 154 -7.39 13.31 -2.30
N HIS A 155 -8.30 13.39 -1.31
CA HIS A 155 -9.30 12.34 -1.07
C HIS A 155 -10.55 12.57 -1.93
N GLU A 156 -10.88 11.60 -2.77
CA GLU A 156 -12.16 11.51 -3.49
C GLU A 156 -13.30 11.15 -2.53
N LYS A 157 -13.03 10.25 -1.55
CA LYS A 157 -14.01 9.83 -0.53
C LYS A 157 -13.33 9.29 0.72
N GLU A 158 -13.67 9.83 1.90
CA GLU A 158 -13.38 9.17 3.19
C GLU A 158 -14.56 8.29 3.64
N TYR A 159 -14.25 7.18 4.32
CA TYR A 159 -15.20 6.14 4.67
C TYR A 159 -15.48 6.11 6.17
N THR A 160 -16.72 5.80 6.54
CA THR A 160 -17.04 5.36 7.90
C THR A 160 -16.84 3.86 8.04
N PHE A 161 -16.74 3.36 9.27
CA PHE A 161 -16.65 1.92 9.54
C PHE A 161 -17.80 1.11 8.91
N ALA A 162 -19.00 1.67 8.81
CA ALA A 162 -20.16 0.98 8.23
C ALA A 162 -20.14 0.92 6.69
N GLU A 163 -19.28 1.71 6.04
CA GLU A 163 -19.13 1.76 4.58
C GLU A 163 -18.03 0.83 4.05
N LEU A 164 -17.22 0.24 4.94
CA LEU A 164 -16.15 -0.73 4.65
C LEU A 164 -16.67 -2.17 4.81
#